data_AF-A0A1V3XAI6-F1
#
_entry.id   AF-A0A1V3XAI6-F1
#
_cell.length_a   1.000
_cell.length_b   1.000
_cell.length_c   1.000
_cell.angle_alpha   90.00
_cell.angle_beta   90.00
_cell.angle_gamma   90.00
#
_symmetry.space_group_name_H-M   'P 1'
#
loop_
_entity.id
_entity.type
_entity.pdbx_description
1 polymer ?
#
loop_
_entity_poly.entity_id
_entity_poly.type
_entity_poly.pdbx_seq_one_letter_code
_entity_poly.pdbx_strand_id
1 'polypeptide(L)'
;MPLSLSNRDQNSGHLFYNRRLRAATTRFSVRMKHDDRKQTAAVALSVVLVAIAAGWMMLLNVLKPTGIVGDSPIIGDRDSGAIYARIDGRLYPALNFTSARLATGTAGQPTWVKPAEIAKYPTGPLIGIPGAPPAMPVNLGAISAWAVCDTAGRPRSGDKPVVTSIAGMLTGGGRATPLRDDAGLLVTFQGSTYVIWGGKRSQIDPANRAVTLSLGLDPAVTMPVEISRALFDGLPATEPLRVPQVAEAGSPSKWVQGSQVGAVLQAQTAGGGSQFYVLLPDGVQKINSFVADLLRSANSYGSTAPRLVTPDVLVNTPQVTSLPVEYYPTGRLNFVDTAANPTTCVSWEKASTDPQARIVVYNGRACRFPRRWTTESCDWCVTTVTRRRWSPTRFWCCRVRRTS
;
A
#
# COMPACT_ATOMS: atom_id res chain seq x y z
N MET A 1 27.17 -50.47 90.28
CA MET A 1 26.57 -49.12 90.40
C MET A 1 25.61 -48.93 89.23
N PRO A 2 24.29 -48.88 89.45
CA PRO A 2 23.34 -48.65 88.36
C PRO A 2 23.45 -47.19 87.90
N LEU A 3 23.58 -46.98 86.58
CA LEU A 3 23.53 -45.66 85.94
C LEU A 3 22.17 -45.03 86.23
N SER A 4 22.14 -43.91 86.96
CA SER A 4 20.91 -43.18 87.25
C SER A 4 20.29 -42.69 85.94
N LEU A 5 19.07 -43.14 85.63
CA LEU A 5 18.25 -42.56 84.57
C LEU A 5 18.10 -41.06 84.85
N SER A 6 18.57 -40.23 83.91
CA SER A 6 18.47 -38.77 83.98
C SER A 6 17.00 -38.38 84.11
N ASN A 7 16.68 -37.65 85.19
CA ASN A 7 15.32 -37.17 85.42
C ASN A 7 14.98 -36.08 84.39
N ARG A 8 13.69 -35.93 84.03
CA ARG A 8 13.23 -34.92 83.05
C ARG A 8 13.72 -33.51 83.39
N ASP A 9 13.83 -33.22 84.68
CA ASP A 9 14.35 -31.96 85.21
C ASP A 9 15.86 -31.79 85.03
N GLN A 10 16.62 -32.89 85.11
CA GLN A 10 18.06 -32.86 84.82
C GLN A 10 18.30 -32.63 83.32
N ASN A 11 17.51 -33.25 82.45
CA ASN A 11 17.62 -33.02 81.01
C ASN A 11 17.19 -31.58 80.62
N SER A 12 16.12 -31.06 81.23
CA SER A 12 15.68 -29.68 80.98
C SER A 12 16.71 -28.65 81.47
N GLY A 13 17.34 -28.90 82.63
CA GLY A 13 18.45 -28.12 83.16
C GLY A 13 19.69 -28.15 82.27
N HIS A 14 20.09 -29.33 81.79
CA HIS A 14 21.20 -29.49 80.84
C HIS A 14 20.95 -28.77 79.51
N LEU A 15 19.74 -28.89 78.94
CA LEU A 15 19.35 -28.17 77.72
C LEU A 15 19.28 -26.64 77.92
N PHE A 16 18.90 -26.18 79.13
CA PHE A 16 18.94 -24.76 79.47
C PHE A 16 20.40 -24.25 79.57
N TYR A 17 21.27 -25.00 80.24
CA TYR A 17 22.70 -24.68 80.36
C TYR A 17 23.39 -24.60 78.98
N ASN A 18 23.14 -25.57 78.11
CA ASN A 18 23.69 -25.57 76.75
C ASN A 18 23.18 -24.40 75.90
N ARG A 19 21.91 -24.00 76.04
CA ARG A 19 21.38 -22.78 75.39
C ARG A 19 22.07 -21.52 75.89
N ARG A 20 22.34 -21.45 77.20
CA ARG A 20 23.03 -20.33 77.85
C ARG A 20 24.48 -20.21 77.38
N LEU A 21 25.20 -21.32 77.31
CA LEU A 21 26.56 -21.37 76.76
C LEU A 21 26.58 -20.93 75.30
N ARG A 22 25.68 -21.47 74.45
CA ARG A 22 25.56 -21.05 73.05
C ARG A 22 25.36 -19.55 72.91
N ALA A 23 24.41 -18.97 73.64
CA ALA A 23 24.15 -17.52 73.60
C ALA A 23 25.35 -16.69 74.08
N ALA A 24 26.06 -17.15 75.12
CA ALA A 24 27.28 -16.50 75.59
C ALA A 24 28.39 -16.52 74.53
N THR A 25 28.58 -17.65 73.84
CA THR A 25 29.59 -17.75 72.77
C THR A 25 29.23 -17.01 71.49
N THR A 26 27.96 -17.03 71.06
CA THR A 26 27.57 -16.47 69.75
C THR A 26 27.22 -14.99 69.83
N ARG A 27 26.74 -14.50 70.98
CA ARG A 27 26.25 -13.12 71.15
C ARG A 27 26.92 -12.37 72.31
N PHE A 28 27.97 -12.93 72.93
CA PHE A 28 28.67 -12.37 74.09
C PHE A 28 27.73 -11.93 75.23
N SER A 29 26.55 -12.57 75.34
CA SER A 29 25.52 -12.20 76.30
C SER A 29 24.73 -13.41 76.76
N VAL A 30 24.48 -13.45 78.07
CA VAL A 30 23.81 -14.56 78.76
C VAL A 30 22.30 -14.30 78.91
N ARG A 31 21.87 -13.06 78.64
CA ARG A 31 20.46 -12.63 78.69
C ARG A 31 19.74 -13.20 77.47
N MET A 32 19.05 -14.32 77.64
CA MET A 32 18.19 -14.96 76.62
C MET A 32 16.92 -14.12 76.33
N LYS A 33 17.09 -12.87 75.88
CA LYS A 33 15.99 -11.92 75.67
C LYS A 33 15.22 -12.17 74.35
N HIS A 34 15.80 -12.94 73.42
CA HIS A 34 15.20 -13.29 72.13
C HIS A 34 14.83 -14.77 72.09
N ASP A 35 13.62 -15.09 71.61
CA ASP A 35 13.16 -16.47 71.41
C ASP A 35 13.69 -17.02 70.07
N ASP A 36 14.91 -17.59 70.12
CA ASP A 36 15.57 -18.18 68.95
C ASP A 36 14.77 -19.36 68.34
N ARG A 37 13.81 -19.93 69.08
CA ARG A 37 12.95 -21.02 68.58
C ARG A 37 12.06 -20.55 67.44
N LYS A 38 11.56 -19.31 67.49
CA LYS A 38 10.71 -18.77 66.42
C LYS A 38 11.52 -18.44 65.17
N GLN A 39 12.73 -17.90 65.34
CA GLN A 39 13.63 -17.63 64.22
C GLN A 39 14.13 -18.93 63.57
N THR A 40 14.55 -19.92 64.35
CA THR A 40 14.97 -21.23 63.81
C THR A 40 13.80 -21.99 63.17
N ALA A 41 12.59 -21.91 63.73
CA ALA A 41 11.39 -22.47 63.10
C ALA A 41 11.04 -21.76 61.79
N ALA A 42 11.19 -20.43 61.71
CA ALA A 42 10.98 -19.68 60.47
C ALA A 42 11.99 -20.04 59.37
N VAL A 43 13.26 -20.24 59.74
CA VAL A 43 14.31 -20.71 58.80
C VAL A 43 14.05 -22.16 58.38
N ALA A 44 13.66 -23.04 59.30
CA ALA A 44 13.31 -24.42 58.95
C ALA A 44 12.10 -24.48 58.01
N LEU A 45 11.07 -23.66 58.27
CA LEU A 45 9.89 -23.54 57.40
C LEU A 45 10.27 -23.02 56.01
N SER A 46 11.14 -22.00 55.92
CA SER A 46 11.56 -21.46 54.62
C SER A 46 12.38 -22.48 53.82
N VAL A 47 13.27 -23.24 54.47
CA VAL A 47 14.01 -24.34 53.83
C VAL A 47 13.06 -25.42 53.32
N VAL A 48 12.05 -25.81 54.11
CA VAL A 48 11.05 -26.80 53.67
C VAL A 48 10.24 -26.28 52.49
N LEU A 49 9.80 -25.02 52.52
CA LEU A 49 9.07 -24.41 51.39
C LEU A 49 9.92 -24.33 50.12
N VAL A 50 11.21 -24.00 50.24
CA VAL A 50 12.14 -24.01 49.10
C VAL A 50 12.33 -25.42 48.56
N ALA A 51 12.46 -26.43 49.42
CA ALA A 51 12.57 -27.82 49.01
C ALA A 51 11.31 -28.30 48.28
N ILE A 52 10.12 -27.93 48.78
CA ILE A 52 8.84 -28.23 48.12
C ILE A 52 8.75 -27.52 46.78
N ALA A 53 9.10 -26.23 46.70
CA ALA A 53 9.08 -25.47 45.45
C ALA A 53 10.06 -26.05 44.41
N ALA A 54 11.26 -26.44 44.84
CA ALA A 54 12.23 -27.11 43.98
C ALA A 54 11.73 -28.48 43.50
N GLY A 55 11.15 -29.28 44.39
CA GLY A 55 10.52 -30.55 44.05
C GLY A 55 9.35 -30.37 43.08
N TRP A 56 8.53 -29.35 43.28
CA TRP A 56 7.42 -29.01 42.39
C TRP A 56 7.90 -28.59 41.00
N MET A 57 8.95 -27.75 40.91
CA MET A 57 9.56 -27.39 39.62
C MET A 57 10.16 -28.61 38.91
N MET A 58 10.79 -29.52 39.65
CA MET A 58 11.35 -30.75 39.09
C MET A 58 10.25 -31.68 38.57
N LEU A 59 9.13 -31.81 39.29
CA LEU A 59 7.97 -32.58 38.89
C LEU A 59 7.32 -32.00 37.61
N LEU A 60 7.12 -30.69 37.55
CA LEU A 60 6.56 -30.01 36.38
C LEU A 60 7.44 -30.20 35.12
N ASN A 61 8.76 -30.21 35.29
CA ASN A 61 9.69 -30.46 34.19
C ASN A 61 9.58 -31.89 33.61
N VAL A 62 9.28 -32.88 34.46
CA VAL A 62 9.08 -34.27 34.03
C VAL A 62 7.73 -34.48 33.35
N LEU A 63 6.66 -33.86 33.88
CA LEU A 63 5.30 -34.00 33.33
C LEU A 63 5.09 -33.21 32.03
N LYS A 64 5.76 -32.06 31.86
CA LYS A 64 5.71 -31.25 30.64
C LYS A 64 7.13 -30.85 30.24
N PRO A 65 7.93 -31.76 29.65
CA PRO A 65 9.26 -31.41 29.15
C PRO A 65 9.11 -30.33 28.08
N THR A 66 9.59 -29.13 28.39
CA THR A 66 9.53 -27.99 27.48
C THR A 66 10.55 -28.20 26.36
N GLY A 67 10.12 -28.15 25.10
CA GLY A 67 11.01 -28.29 23.94
C GLY A 67 11.11 -29.70 23.37
N ILE A 68 10.04 -30.50 23.45
CA ILE A 68 9.85 -31.67 22.58
C ILE A 68 9.17 -31.24 21.27
N VAL A 69 9.46 -31.98 20.19
CA VAL A 69 8.87 -31.73 18.86
C VAL A 69 7.34 -31.90 18.89
N GLY A 70 6.81 -32.79 19.73
CA GLY A 70 5.37 -33.02 19.90
C GLY A 70 4.69 -33.33 18.57
N ASP A 71 3.51 -32.75 18.31
CA ASP A 71 2.85 -32.72 17.00
C ASP A 71 3.08 -31.39 16.26
N SER A 72 4.16 -30.68 16.61
CA SER A 72 4.41 -29.38 16.03
C SER A 72 4.78 -29.50 14.55
N PRO A 73 4.09 -28.78 13.65
CA PRO A 73 4.40 -28.81 12.23
C PRO A 73 5.71 -28.09 11.91
N ILE A 74 6.11 -27.10 12.72
CA ILE A 74 7.31 -26.28 12.50
C ILE A 74 8.22 -26.36 13.73
N ILE A 75 9.45 -26.82 13.52
CA ILE A 75 10.44 -27.01 14.57
C ILE A 75 11.56 -26.00 14.35
N GLY A 76 12.00 -25.35 15.43
CA GLY A 76 13.21 -24.52 15.43
C GLY A 76 14.29 -25.15 16.28
N ASP A 77 15.53 -25.16 15.78
CA ASP A 77 16.70 -25.50 16.58
C ASP A 77 17.08 -24.32 17.48
N ARG A 78 16.98 -24.51 18.79
CA ARG A 78 17.28 -23.48 19.78
C ARG A 78 18.73 -22.98 19.74
N ASP A 79 19.67 -23.82 19.29
CA ASP A 79 21.10 -23.50 19.34
C ASP A 79 21.55 -22.80 18.04
N SER A 80 21.12 -23.32 16.88
CA SER A 80 21.54 -22.80 15.57
C SER A 80 20.56 -21.78 14.95
N GLY A 81 19.32 -21.72 15.45
CA GLY A 81 18.26 -20.93 14.82
C GLY A 81 17.68 -21.56 13.55
N ALA A 82 18.15 -22.74 13.14
CA ALA A 82 17.67 -23.43 11.94
C ALA A 82 16.19 -23.82 12.08
N ILE A 83 15.43 -23.68 11.00
CA ILE A 83 14.00 -24.01 10.95
C ILE A 83 13.80 -25.29 10.15
N TYR A 84 12.92 -26.17 10.63
CA TYR A 84 12.55 -27.42 10.00
C TYR A 84 11.04 -27.51 9.84
N ALA A 85 10.60 -27.96 8.68
CA ALA A 85 9.20 -28.32 8.41
C ALA A 85 9.01 -29.82 8.63
N ARG A 86 7.99 -30.21 9.37
CA ARG A 86 7.63 -31.61 9.56
C ARG A 86 6.56 -32.02 8.56
N ILE A 87 6.87 -32.99 7.72
CA ILE A 87 5.98 -33.53 6.70
C ILE A 87 6.07 -35.05 6.79
N ASP A 88 4.93 -35.73 6.97
CA ASP A 88 4.85 -37.19 7.06
C ASP A 88 5.85 -37.83 8.04
N GLY A 89 6.07 -37.17 9.19
CA GLY A 89 7.00 -37.64 10.23
C GLY A 89 8.49 -37.40 9.95
N ARG A 90 8.85 -36.75 8.84
CA ARG A 90 10.23 -36.39 8.47
C ARG A 90 10.47 -34.89 8.60
N LEU A 91 11.66 -34.50 9.05
CA LEU A 91 12.07 -33.09 9.21
C LEU A 91 12.84 -32.61 7.99
N TYR A 92 12.31 -31.60 7.31
CA TYR A 92 12.95 -30.98 6.16
C TYR A 92 13.52 -29.62 6.59
N PRO A 93 14.85 -29.42 6.54
CA PRO A 93 15.43 -28.13 6.84
C PRO A 93 14.89 -27.09 5.84
N ALA A 94 14.48 -25.93 6.34
CA ALA A 94 13.86 -24.87 5.55
C ALA A 94 14.78 -23.64 5.47
N LEU A 95 14.94 -23.07 4.27
CA LEU A 95 15.74 -21.86 4.03
C LEU A 95 15.24 -20.62 4.78
N ASN A 96 13.94 -20.55 5.08
CA ASN A 96 13.33 -19.47 5.84
C ASN A 96 12.01 -19.94 6.48
N PHE A 97 11.56 -19.17 7.47
CA PHE A 97 10.33 -19.47 8.22
C PHE A 97 9.07 -19.47 7.34
N THR A 98 9.01 -18.57 6.35
CA THR A 98 7.89 -18.53 5.37
C THR A 98 7.81 -19.81 4.57
N SER A 99 8.94 -20.35 4.12
CA SER A 99 8.98 -21.63 3.40
C SER A 99 8.51 -22.79 4.28
N ALA A 100 8.88 -22.80 5.56
CA ALA A 100 8.39 -23.82 6.49
C ALA A 100 6.86 -23.75 6.66
N ARG A 101 6.30 -22.54 6.83
CA ARG A 101 4.83 -22.34 6.89
C ARG A 101 4.10 -22.78 5.63
N LEU A 102 4.67 -22.50 4.46
CA LEU A 102 4.12 -22.93 3.18
C LEU A 102 4.15 -24.44 3.03
N ALA A 103 5.26 -25.08 3.42
CA ALA A 103 5.43 -26.52 3.32
C ALA A 103 4.50 -27.30 4.27
N THR A 104 4.22 -26.74 5.45
CA THR A 104 3.33 -27.39 6.44
C THR A 104 1.87 -26.96 6.33
N GLY A 105 1.57 -25.91 5.57
CA GLY A 105 0.22 -25.35 5.44
C GLY A 105 -0.30 -24.65 6.70
N THR A 106 0.55 -24.31 7.66
CA THR A 106 0.13 -23.72 8.95
C THR A 106 0.75 -22.34 9.20
N ALA A 107 -0.02 -21.42 9.80
CA ALA A 107 0.46 -20.11 10.25
C ALA A 107 1.13 -20.13 11.65
N GLY A 108 1.41 -21.32 12.19
CA GLY A 108 1.96 -21.51 13.53
C GLY A 108 3.32 -20.86 13.74
N GLN A 109 3.71 -20.73 15.01
CA GLN A 109 5.06 -20.35 15.44
C GLN A 109 5.94 -21.59 15.57
N PRO A 110 7.27 -21.48 15.37
CA PRO A 110 8.15 -22.62 15.49
C PRO A 110 8.24 -23.05 16.95
N THR A 111 8.22 -24.36 17.18
CA THR A 111 8.51 -24.91 18.51
C THR A 111 10.01 -25.10 18.65
N TRP A 112 10.61 -24.34 19.56
CA TRP A 112 12.06 -24.34 19.78
C TRP A 112 12.49 -25.52 20.65
N VAL A 113 13.23 -26.45 20.06
CA VAL A 113 13.72 -27.68 20.68
C VAL A 113 15.25 -27.72 20.67
N LYS A 114 15.85 -28.60 21.48
CA LYS A 114 17.30 -28.82 21.45
C LYS A 114 17.70 -29.66 20.21
N PRO A 115 18.93 -29.53 19.69
CA PRO A 115 19.40 -30.35 18.57
C PRO A 115 19.23 -31.87 18.77
N ALA A 116 19.40 -32.35 20.01
CA ALA A 116 19.23 -33.75 20.37
C ALA A 116 17.79 -34.29 20.13
N GLU A 117 16.77 -33.44 20.18
CA GLU A 117 15.39 -33.82 19.84
C GLU A 117 15.17 -33.88 18.33
N ILE A 118 15.82 -32.99 17.56
CA ILE A 118 15.75 -32.96 16.10
C ILE A 118 16.38 -34.23 15.51
N ALA A 119 17.51 -34.65 16.08
CA ALA A 119 18.25 -35.84 15.66
C ALA A 119 17.46 -37.15 15.79
N LYS A 120 16.34 -37.18 16.53
CA LYS A 120 15.47 -38.36 16.66
C LYS A 120 14.58 -38.60 15.44
N TYR A 121 14.45 -37.61 14.56
CA TYR A 121 13.61 -37.68 13.37
C TYR A 121 14.48 -37.86 12.11
N PRO A 122 13.99 -38.58 11.10
CA PRO A 122 14.68 -38.63 9.82
C PRO A 122 14.71 -37.24 9.19
N THR A 123 15.86 -36.86 8.63
CA THR A 123 16.03 -35.58 7.94
C THR A 123 15.79 -35.75 6.43
N GLY A 124 15.08 -34.81 5.82
CA GLY A 124 14.88 -34.71 4.38
C GLY A 124 15.87 -33.76 3.70
N PRO A 125 15.81 -33.63 2.37
CA PRO A 125 16.55 -32.58 1.66
C PRO A 125 16.14 -31.18 2.12
N LEU A 126 17.03 -30.21 1.90
CA LEU A 126 16.77 -28.79 2.13
C LEU A 126 15.64 -28.30 1.22
N ILE A 127 14.65 -27.63 1.82
CA ILE A 127 13.51 -27.05 1.11
C ILE A 127 13.45 -25.53 1.29
N GLY A 128 12.77 -24.87 0.36
CA GLY A 128 12.36 -23.49 0.52
C GLY A 128 12.65 -22.59 -0.67
N ILE A 129 12.18 -21.36 -0.55
CA ILE A 129 12.24 -20.34 -1.59
C ILE A 129 13.31 -19.32 -1.19
N PRO A 130 14.47 -19.26 -1.88
CA PRO A 130 15.49 -18.26 -1.61
C PRO A 130 14.93 -16.84 -1.69
N GLY A 131 15.28 -15.98 -0.72
CA GLY A 131 14.85 -14.58 -0.69
C GLY A 131 13.43 -14.32 -0.19
N ALA A 132 12.66 -15.35 0.22
CA ALA A 132 11.37 -15.13 0.84
C ALA A 132 11.52 -14.36 2.16
N PRO A 133 10.60 -13.43 2.47
CA PRO A 133 10.72 -12.59 3.65
C PRO A 133 10.62 -13.43 4.93
N PRO A 134 11.34 -13.06 6.00
CA PRO A 134 11.31 -13.81 7.26
C PRO A 134 10.00 -13.61 8.03
N ALA A 135 9.30 -12.50 7.77
CA ALA A 135 8.02 -12.18 8.39
C ALA A 135 7.10 -11.51 7.35
N MET A 136 5.79 -11.71 7.50
CA MET A 136 4.76 -11.11 6.66
C MET A 136 3.74 -10.40 7.56
N PRO A 137 4.11 -9.28 8.22
CA PRO A 137 3.13 -8.48 8.94
C PRO A 137 2.14 -7.89 7.93
N VAL A 138 0.84 -8.01 8.23
CA VAL A 138 -0.23 -7.41 7.41
C VAL A 138 -0.79 -6.22 8.14
N ASN A 139 -0.84 -5.07 7.47
CA ASN A 139 -1.55 -3.90 7.98
C ASN A 139 -3.04 -4.05 7.66
N LEU A 140 -3.86 -4.29 8.69
CA LEU A 140 -5.32 -4.45 8.58
C LEU A 140 -6.06 -3.10 8.50
N GLY A 141 -5.49 -2.12 7.80
CA GLY A 141 -6.12 -0.83 7.62
C GLY A 141 -7.47 -0.97 6.89
N ALA A 142 -8.46 -0.15 7.28
CA ALA A 142 -9.81 -0.20 6.68
C ALA A 142 -9.83 0.21 5.19
N ILE A 143 -8.79 0.91 4.73
CA ILE A 143 -8.67 1.45 3.38
C ILE A 143 -7.39 0.92 2.74
N SER A 144 -7.52 0.32 1.56
CA SER A 144 -6.39 0.01 0.69
C SER A 144 -6.08 1.22 -0.15
N ALA A 145 -4.86 1.76 -0.02
CA ALA A 145 -4.44 2.96 -0.71
C ALA A 145 -3.09 2.71 -1.38
N TRP A 146 -3.00 3.08 -2.66
CA TRP A 146 -1.82 2.94 -3.48
C TRP A 146 -1.64 4.19 -4.32
N ALA A 147 -0.40 4.57 -4.57
CA ALA A 147 -0.10 5.62 -5.53
C ALA A 147 1.15 5.32 -6.34
N VAL A 148 1.15 5.81 -7.57
CA VAL A 148 2.32 5.85 -8.44
C VAL A 148 2.58 7.31 -8.75
N CYS A 149 3.79 7.75 -8.43
CA CYS A 149 4.25 9.10 -8.65
C CYS A 149 5.38 9.12 -9.66
N ASP A 150 5.27 10.00 -10.65
CA ASP A 150 6.39 10.40 -11.48
C ASP A 150 6.83 11.80 -11.07
N THR A 151 8.14 11.93 -10.81
CA THR A 151 8.79 13.24 -10.82
C THR A 151 9.40 13.43 -12.19
N ALA A 152 8.79 14.29 -12.99
CA ALA A 152 9.25 14.59 -14.33
C ALA A 152 10.63 15.24 -14.31
N GLY A 153 11.43 14.96 -15.34
CA GLY A 153 12.61 15.75 -15.66
C GLY A 153 12.24 17.19 -16.06
N ARG A 154 13.24 18.00 -16.39
CA ARG A 154 12.97 19.36 -16.91
C ARG A 154 12.30 19.24 -18.28
N PRO A 155 11.36 20.14 -18.63
CA PRO A 155 10.82 20.18 -19.99
C PRO A 155 11.96 20.26 -21.03
N ARG A 156 11.86 19.47 -22.10
CA ARG A 156 12.89 19.31 -23.15
C ARG A 156 14.23 18.68 -22.71
N SER A 157 14.35 18.15 -21.50
CA SER A 157 15.48 17.25 -21.19
C SER A 157 15.13 15.81 -21.61
N GLY A 158 16.15 15.04 -21.99
CA GLY A 158 16.00 13.59 -22.20
C GLY A 158 16.00 12.79 -20.90
N ASP A 159 15.82 13.47 -19.76
CA ASP A 159 15.85 12.82 -18.45
C ASP A 159 14.56 12.02 -18.27
N LYS A 160 14.74 10.74 -17.94
CA LYS A 160 13.60 9.88 -17.64
C LYS A 160 12.98 10.29 -16.30
N PRO A 161 11.65 10.22 -16.17
CA PRO A 161 10.98 10.49 -14.91
C PRO A 161 11.42 9.51 -13.83
N VAL A 162 11.56 10.00 -12.60
CA VAL A 162 11.79 9.15 -11.43
C VAL A 162 10.45 8.65 -10.93
N VAL A 163 10.28 7.32 -10.95
CA VAL A 163 9.06 6.63 -10.53
C VAL A 163 9.14 6.27 -9.05
N THR A 164 8.09 6.55 -8.30
CA THR A 164 7.94 6.15 -6.89
C THR A 164 6.60 5.44 -6.72
N SER A 165 6.64 4.19 -6.26
CA SER A 165 5.44 3.44 -5.82
C SER A 165 5.21 3.63 -4.34
N ILE A 166 3.97 3.84 -3.95
CA ILE A 166 3.58 4.21 -2.59
C ILE A 166 2.44 3.29 -2.15
N ALA A 167 2.63 2.63 -1.01
CA ALA A 167 1.58 1.92 -0.30
C ALA A 167 1.10 2.79 0.87
N GLY A 168 -0.08 3.39 0.74
CA GLY A 168 -0.67 4.30 1.72
C GLY A 168 -1.37 5.50 1.10
N MET A 169 -2.21 6.17 1.90
CA MET A 169 -2.95 7.35 1.46
C MET A 169 -2.02 8.53 1.20
N LEU A 170 -2.30 9.26 0.12
CA LEU A 170 -1.64 10.54 -0.13
C LEU A 170 -2.34 11.65 0.64
N THR A 171 -1.59 12.35 1.50
CA THR A 171 -2.10 13.55 2.16
C THR A 171 -1.70 14.76 1.33
N GLY A 172 -2.66 15.62 0.97
CA GLY A 172 -2.45 16.84 0.18
C GLY A 172 -1.70 17.96 0.91
N GLY A 173 -0.74 17.64 1.78
CA GLY A 173 -0.01 18.56 2.65
C GLY A 173 0.90 19.51 1.88
N GLY A 174 0.31 20.53 1.24
CA GLY A 174 0.91 21.77 0.76
C GLY A 174 1.93 21.68 -0.38
N ARG A 175 2.44 20.49 -0.72
CA ARG A 175 3.43 20.31 -1.80
C ARG A 175 2.88 19.60 -3.02
N ALA A 176 1.78 18.88 -2.89
CA ALA A 176 0.99 18.35 -3.98
C ALA A 176 -0.49 18.38 -3.57
N THR A 177 -1.36 18.73 -4.50
CA THR A 177 -2.80 18.83 -4.29
C THR A 177 -3.53 17.98 -5.32
N PRO A 178 -4.76 17.52 -5.03
CA PRO A 178 -5.62 16.95 -6.05
C PRO A 178 -5.69 17.86 -7.27
N LEU A 179 -5.53 17.29 -8.46
CA LEU A 179 -5.71 17.98 -9.72
C LEU A 179 -7.16 18.43 -9.79
N ARG A 180 -7.36 19.72 -10.07
CA ARG A 180 -8.71 20.29 -10.22
C ARG A 180 -9.41 19.68 -11.43
N ASP A 181 -10.74 19.65 -11.41
CA ASP A 181 -11.54 19.10 -12.51
C ASP A 181 -11.35 19.87 -13.82
N ASP A 182 -11.02 21.16 -13.74
CA ASP A 182 -10.72 22.05 -14.84
C ASP A 182 -9.23 22.13 -15.17
N ALA A 183 -8.37 21.30 -14.56
CA ALA A 183 -6.94 21.30 -14.82
C ALA A 183 -6.51 20.13 -15.72
N GLY A 184 -5.49 20.38 -16.54
CA GLY A 184 -4.91 19.40 -17.45
C GLY A 184 -3.40 19.32 -17.30
N LEU A 185 -2.84 18.12 -17.49
CA LEU A 185 -1.39 17.93 -17.64
C LEU A 185 -1.09 17.45 -19.04
N LEU A 186 -0.19 18.15 -19.74
CA LEU A 186 0.28 17.73 -21.06
C LEU A 186 1.49 16.82 -20.90
N VAL A 187 1.39 15.59 -21.43
CA VAL A 187 2.42 14.57 -21.26
C VAL A 187 2.72 13.85 -22.57
N THR A 188 3.90 13.23 -22.65
CA THR A 188 4.29 12.35 -23.76
C THR A 188 4.62 10.96 -23.26
N PHE A 189 4.27 9.96 -24.06
CA PHE A 189 4.63 8.57 -23.84
C PHE A 189 4.87 7.89 -25.18
N GLN A 190 6.06 7.29 -25.37
CA GLN A 190 6.45 6.60 -26.61
C GLN A 190 6.19 7.42 -27.88
N GLY A 191 6.46 8.72 -27.85
CA GLY A 191 6.29 9.63 -28.98
C GLY A 191 4.86 10.12 -29.25
N SER A 192 3.87 9.65 -28.48
CA SER A 192 2.49 10.16 -28.55
C SER A 192 2.20 11.15 -27.42
N THR A 193 1.34 12.13 -27.70
CA THR A 193 0.95 13.17 -26.73
C THR A 193 -0.40 12.83 -26.10
N TYR A 194 -0.49 13.03 -24.79
CA TYR A 194 -1.70 12.78 -24.01
C TYR A 194 -2.00 13.96 -23.10
N VAL A 195 -3.26 14.08 -22.71
CA VAL A 195 -3.70 14.96 -21.63
C VAL A 195 -4.19 14.11 -20.47
N ILE A 196 -3.69 14.39 -19.28
CA ILE A 196 -4.19 13.84 -18.02
C ILE A 196 -5.17 14.85 -17.43
N TRP A 197 -6.40 14.42 -17.15
CA TRP A 197 -7.47 15.27 -16.63
C TRP A 197 -8.51 14.39 -15.93
N GLY A 198 -9.21 14.90 -14.93
CA GLY A 198 -10.32 14.18 -14.28
C GLY A 198 -10.03 12.73 -13.86
N GLY A 199 -8.79 12.42 -13.47
CA GLY A 199 -8.39 11.07 -13.07
C GLY A 199 -8.12 10.07 -14.21
N LYS A 200 -8.08 10.53 -15.47
CA LYS A 200 -7.93 9.69 -16.66
C LYS A 200 -6.96 10.32 -17.67
N ARG A 201 -6.63 9.57 -18.72
CA ARG A 201 -5.79 10.04 -19.83
C ARG A 201 -6.51 9.90 -21.16
N SER A 202 -6.32 10.88 -22.04
CA SER A 202 -6.81 10.87 -23.42
C SER A 202 -5.68 11.24 -24.37
N GLN A 203 -5.57 10.54 -25.50
CA GLN A 203 -4.61 10.91 -26.53
C GLN A 203 -5.06 12.19 -27.24
N ILE A 204 -4.12 13.05 -27.60
CA ILE A 204 -4.38 14.23 -28.41
C ILE A 204 -3.38 14.32 -29.57
N ASP A 205 -3.81 14.93 -30.66
CA ASP A 205 -2.90 15.37 -31.71
C ASP A 205 -2.59 16.87 -31.51
N PRO A 206 -1.38 17.26 -31.09
CA PRO A 206 -1.02 18.65 -30.89
C PRO A 206 -0.96 19.46 -32.20
N ALA A 207 -0.93 18.81 -33.38
CA ALA A 207 -1.01 19.49 -34.67
C ALA A 207 -2.43 19.95 -35.00
N ASN A 208 -3.46 19.32 -34.42
CA ASN A 208 -4.85 19.68 -34.66
C ASN A 208 -5.24 20.94 -33.88
N ARG A 209 -5.25 22.08 -34.58
CA ARG A 209 -5.52 23.39 -33.96
C ARG A 209 -6.92 23.55 -33.38
N ALA A 210 -7.94 22.88 -33.93
CA ALA A 210 -9.28 22.92 -33.35
C ALA A 210 -9.29 22.26 -31.95
N VAL A 211 -8.59 21.13 -31.80
CA VAL A 211 -8.44 20.43 -30.52
C VAL A 211 -7.64 21.27 -29.53
N THR A 212 -6.47 21.79 -29.93
CA THR A 212 -5.63 22.59 -29.02
C THR A 212 -6.35 23.87 -28.58
N LEU A 213 -7.02 24.55 -29.51
CA LEU A 213 -7.76 25.78 -29.21
C LEU A 213 -8.90 25.52 -28.24
N SER A 214 -9.71 24.48 -28.44
CA SER A 214 -10.84 24.15 -27.55
C SER A 214 -10.41 23.63 -26.19
N LEU A 215 -9.24 22.96 -26.10
CA LEU A 215 -8.65 22.57 -24.82
C LEU A 215 -8.09 23.76 -24.04
N GLY A 216 -7.83 24.91 -24.68
CA GLY A 216 -7.05 26.00 -24.07
C GLY A 216 -5.55 25.69 -24.04
N LEU A 217 -5.10 24.78 -24.90
CA LEU A 217 -3.69 24.42 -25.02
C LEU A 217 -2.98 25.41 -25.95
N ASP A 218 -2.06 26.19 -25.39
CA ASP A 218 -1.10 26.95 -26.17
C ASP A 218 0.24 26.18 -26.26
N PRO A 219 0.57 25.57 -27.42
CA PRO A 219 1.82 24.84 -27.56
C PRO A 219 3.07 25.72 -27.54
N ALA A 220 2.95 27.06 -27.58
CA ALA A 220 4.07 27.96 -27.37
C ALA A 220 4.46 28.06 -25.89
N VAL A 221 3.50 27.89 -24.98
CA VAL A 221 3.68 28.07 -23.53
C VAL A 221 3.72 26.72 -22.81
N THR A 222 2.79 25.81 -23.13
CA THR A 222 2.67 24.52 -22.49
C THR A 222 3.46 23.47 -23.25
N MET A 223 4.49 22.92 -22.59
CA MET A 223 5.34 21.87 -23.14
C MET A 223 4.99 20.51 -22.53
N PRO A 224 4.92 19.43 -23.33
CA PRO A 224 4.72 18.10 -22.78
C PRO A 224 5.93 17.65 -21.97
N VAL A 225 5.67 16.87 -20.92
CA VAL A 225 6.71 16.14 -20.17
C VAL A 225 6.58 14.64 -20.38
N GLU A 226 7.72 13.96 -20.49
CA GLU A 226 7.72 12.50 -20.62
C GLU A 226 7.28 11.84 -19.30
N ILE A 227 6.37 10.88 -19.40
CA ILE A 227 5.91 10.08 -18.25
C ILE A 227 6.40 8.63 -18.35
N SER A 228 6.45 7.98 -17.20
CA SER A 228 6.82 6.58 -17.08
C SER A 228 5.69 5.67 -17.54
N ARG A 229 6.05 4.43 -17.88
CA ARG A 229 5.07 3.38 -18.14
C ARG A 229 4.16 3.14 -16.92
N ALA A 230 4.69 3.25 -15.71
CA ALA A 230 3.93 2.99 -14.49
C ALA A 230 2.80 4.02 -14.29
N LEU A 231 3.08 5.30 -14.51
CA LEU A 231 2.04 6.33 -14.45
C LEU A 231 1.06 6.21 -15.62
N PHE A 232 1.56 5.91 -16.83
CA PHE A 232 0.72 5.70 -18.02
C PHE A 232 -0.27 4.54 -17.85
N ASP A 233 0.19 3.40 -17.34
CA ASP A 233 -0.64 2.21 -17.11
C ASP A 233 -1.55 2.38 -15.88
N GLY A 234 -1.17 3.22 -14.91
CA GLY A 234 -1.97 3.54 -13.72
C GLY A 234 -3.15 4.47 -14.00
N LEU A 235 -3.16 5.17 -15.13
CA LEU A 235 -4.23 6.09 -15.52
C LEU A 235 -5.21 5.41 -16.49
N PRO A 236 -6.52 5.38 -16.18
CA PRO A 236 -7.54 4.90 -17.10
C PRO A 236 -7.48 5.62 -18.45
N ALA A 237 -7.45 4.86 -19.53
CA ALA A 237 -7.49 5.39 -20.88
C ALA A 237 -8.92 5.73 -21.29
N THR A 238 -9.05 6.81 -22.06
CA THR A 238 -10.26 7.17 -22.78
C THR A 238 -9.94 7.35 -24.25
N GLU A 239 -11.00 7.45 -25.04
CA GLU A 239 -10.99 7.71 -26.46
C GLU A 239 -10.18 9.00 -26.76
N PRO A 240 -9.47 9.04 -27.90
CA PRO A 240 -8.70 10.22 -28.28
C PRO A 240 -9.59 11.47 -28.38
N LEU A 241 -9.11 12.60 -27.83
CA LEU A 241 -9.78 13.88 -27.99
C LEU A 241 -9.46 14.42 -29.38
N ARG A 242 -10.33 14.09 -30.33
CA ARG A 242 -10.30 14.58 -31.72
C ARG A 242 -11.61 15.28 -32.03
N VAL A 243 -11.68 15.99 -33.15
CA VAL A 243 -12.97 16.51 -33.64
C VAL A 243 -13.89 15.32 -33.94
N PRO A 244 -15.07 15.23 -33.30
CA PRO A 244 -16.04 14.18 -33.60
C PRO A 244 -16.42 14.19 -35.09
N GLN A 245 -16.49 13.03 -35.71
CA GLN A 245 -16.88 12.91 -37.12
C GLN A 245 -18.40 12.91 -37.21
N VAL A 246 -18.96 13.91 -37.87
CA VAL A 246 -20.39 14.02 -38.14
C VAL A 246 -20.66 13.54 -39.56
N ALA A 247 -21.54 12.55 -39.72
CA ALA A 247 -21.96 12.07 -41.03
C ALA A 247 -22.67 13.19 -41.80
N GLU A 248 -22.43 13.29 -43.12
CA GLU A 248 -23.02 14.30 -44.01
C GLU A 248 -22.79 15.76 -43.56
N ALA A 249 -21.71 16.01 -42.81
CA ALA A 249 -21.32 17.33 -42.35
C ALA A 249 -21.28 18.38 -43.48
N GLY A 250 -21.94 19.52 -43.28
CA GLY A 250 -22.06 20.61 -44.25
C GLY A 250 -23.25 20.50 -45.22
N SER A 251 -23.93 19.35 -45.28
CA SER A 251 -25.16 19.24 -46.07
C SER A 251 -26.31 20.06 -45.46
N PRO A 252 -27.28 20.54 -46.26
CA PRO A 252 -28.46 21.23 -45.74
C PRO A 252 -29.25 20.36 -44.77
N SER A 253 -29.63 20.92 -43.62
CA SER A 253 -30.44 20.20 -42.64
C SER A 253 -31.91 20.10 -43.07
N LYS A 254 -32.52 18.94 -42.79
CA LYS A 254 -33.96 18.69 -42.93
C LYS A 254 -34.76 19.21 -41.72
N TRP A 255 -34.10 19.37 -40.57
CA TRP A 255 -34.74 19.69 -39.29
C TRP A 255 -34.75 21.19 -38.99
N VAL A 256 -33.68 21.90 -39.36
CA VAL A 256 -33.55 23.33 -39.11
C VAL A 256 -33.24 24.07 -40.42
N GLN A 257 -34.24 24.77 -40.94
CA GLN A 257 -34.14 25.48 -42.22
C GLN A 257 -32.99 26.50 -42.23
N GLY A 258 -32.20 26.50 -43.30
CA GLY A 258 -31.01 27.37 -43.43
C GLY A 258 -29.87 27.01 -42.48
N SER A 259 -29.89 25.83 -41.86
CA SER A 259 -28.78 25.27 -41.10
C SER A 259 -28.17 24.09 -41.85
N GLN A 260 -27.02 23.63 -41.39
CA GLN A 260 -26.27 22.53 -41.99
C GLN A 260 -26.03 21.45 -40.95
N VAL A 261 -25.95 20.20 -41.40
CA VAL A 261 -25.53 19.09 -40.56
C VAL A 261 -24.12 19.36 -40.03
N GLY A 262 -23.90 19.14 -38.73
CA GLY A 262 -22.69 19.51 -38.00
C GLY A 262 -22.74 20.89 -37.35
N ALA A 263 -23.73 21.73 -37.68
CA ALA A 263 -23.87 23.04 -37.03
C ALA A 263 -24.26 22.90 -35.55
N VAL A 264 -23.73 23.82 -34.73
CA VAL A 264 -24.05 23.90 -33.31
C VAL A 264 -25.22 24.84 -33.08
N LEU A 265 -26.26 24.31 -32.43
CA LEU A 265 -27.45 25.02 -32.00
C LEU A 265 -27.34 25.37 -30.52
N GLN A 266 -27.98 26.48 -30.13
CA GLN A 266 -28.07 26.93 -28.75
C GLN A 266 -29.52 27.22 -28.41
N ALA A 267 -29.99 26.71 -27.28
CA ALA A 267 -31.29 27.05 -26.72
C ALA A 267 -31.12 27.68 -25.34
N GLN A 268 -31.93 28.70 -25.06
CA GLN A 268 -31.99 29.29 -23.72
C GLN A 268 -32.90 28.44 -22.84
N THR A 269 -32.49 28.29 -21.59
CA THR A 269 -33.28 27.61 -20.55
C THR A 269 -34.06 28.64 -19.75
N ALA A 270 -35.17 28.23 -19.16
CA ALA A 270 -36.00 29.11 -18.32
C ALA A 270 -35.23 29.72 -17.13
N GLY A 271 -34.16 29.04 -16.67
CA GLY A 271 -33.26 29.55 -15.61
C GLY A 271 -32.17 30.52 -16.09
N GLY A 272 -32.19 30.97 -17.35
CA GLY A 272 -31.21 31.91 -17.90
C GLY A 272 -29.88 31.29 -18.35
N GLY A 273 -29.75 29.97 -18.30
CA GLY A 273 -28.59 29.25 -18.84
C GLY A 273 -28.76 28.87 -20.31
N SER A 274 -27.67 28.49 -20.97
CA SER A 274 -27.70 27.97 -22.34
C SER A 274 -27.49 26.46 -22.38
N GLN A 275 -28.14 25.79 -23.33
CA GLN A 275 -27.91 24.39 -23.68
C GLN A 275 -27.47 24.30 -25.15
N PHE A 276 -26.50 23.44 -25.41
CA PHE A 276 -25.94 23.26 -26.74
C PHE A 276 -26.37 21.92 -27.33
N TYR A 277 -26.62 21.93 -28.64
CA TYR A 277 -26.96 20.76 -29.42
C TYR A 277 -26.12 20.76 -30.70
N VAL A 278 -25.76 19.59 -31.20
CA VAL A 278 -25.26 19.42 -32.56
C VAL A 278 -26.39 18.93 -33.44
N LEU A 279 -26.49 19.50 -34.63
CA LEU A 279 -27.43 19.08 -35.66
C LEU A 279 -26.86 17.91 -36.45
N LEU A 280 -27.57 16.80 -36.50
CA LEU A 280 -27.18 15.56 -37.16
C LEU A 280 -28.15 15.24 -38.31
N PRO A 281 -27.83 14.31 -39.22
CA PRO A 281 -28.74 13.93 -40.31
C PRO A 281 -30.11 13.46 -39.80
N ASP A 282 -30.12 12.71 -38.69
CA ASP A 282 -31.29 12.04 -38.14
C ASP A 282 -31.98 12.80 -37.00
N GLY A 283 -31.43 13.95 -36.58
CA GLY A 283 -32.01 14.75 -35.50
C GLY A 283 -31.02 15.69 -34.82
N VAL A 284 -31.17 15.89 -33.51
CA VAL A 284 -30.25 16.69 -32.68
C VAL A 284 -29.70 15.85 -31.54
N GLN A 285 -28.47 16.13 -31.15
CA GLN A 285 -27.86 15.53 -29.97
C GLN A 285 -27.40 16.61 -29.00
N LYS A 286 -27.72 16.45 -27.72
CA LYS A 286 -27.25 17.34 -26.66
C LYS A 286 -25.74 17.18 -26.49
N ILE A 287 -25.03 18.31 -26.40
CA ILE A 287 -23.57 18.36 -26.22
C ILE A 287 -23.20 19.33 -25.09
N ASN A 288 -21.99 19.17 -24.54
CA ASN A 288 -21.43 20.13 -23.60
C ASN A 288 -20.79 21.32 -24.34
N SER A 289 -20.41 22.36 -23.60
CA SER A 289 -19.79 23.57 -24.17
C SER A 289 -18.44 23.29 -24.83
N PHE A 290 -17.66 22.35 -24.30
CA PHE A 290 -16.38 21.96 -24.91
C PHE A 290 -16.57 21.41 -26.33
N VAL A 291 -17.49 20.46 -26.52
CA VAL A 291 -17.76 19.85 -27.82
C VAL A 291 -18.37 20.87 -28.77
N ALA A 292 -19.20 21.78 -28.27
CA ALA A 292 -19.72 22.91 -29.05
C ALA A 292 -18.59 23.79 -29.60
N ASP A 293 -17.65 24.19 -28.73
CA ASP A 293 -16.48 24.97 -29.13
C ASP A 293 -15.57 24.19 -30.09
N LEU A 294 -15.40 22.88 -29.87
CA LEU A 294 -14.57 22.00 -30.71
C LEU A 294 -15.13 21.86 -32.13
N LEU A 295 -16.43 21.59 -32.28
CA LEU A 295 -17.08 21.48 -33.58
C LEU A 295 -17.03 22.82 -34.32
N ARG A 296 -17.29 23.94 -33.64
CA ARG A 296 -17.23 25.28 -34.23
C ARG A 296 -15.82 25.70 -34.63
N SER A 297 -14.81 25.30 -33.85
CA SER A 297 -13.40 25.57 -34.16
C SER A 297 -12.91 24.74 -35.35
N ALA A 298 -13.49 23.55 -35.54
CA ALA A 298 -13.21 22.72 -36.71
C ALA A 298 -13.89 23.25 -37.97
N ASN A 299 -15.17 23.62 -37.89
CA ASN A 299 -15.90 24.27 -38.97
C ASN A 299 -17.10 25.06 -38.41
N SER A 300 -17.11 26.37 -38.63
CA SER A 300 -18.21 27.24 -38.18
C SER A 300 -19.37 27.31 -39.16
N TYR A 301 -19.21 26.77 -40.37
CA TYR A 301 -20.18 26.88 -41.47
C TYR A 301 -20.59 28.33 -41.77
N GLY A 302 -19.65 29.27 -41.60
CA GLY A 302 -19.86 30.71 -41.81
C GLY A 302 -20.57 31.42 -40.67
N SER A 303 -20.87 30.74 -39.56
CA SER A 303 -21.61 31.32 -38.43
C SER A 303 -20.71 31.79 -37.28
N THR A 304 -20.81 33.06 -36.90
CA THR A 304 -19.99 33.68 -35.85
C THR A 304 -20.39 33.29 -34.42
N ALA A 305 -21.66 32.90 -34.21
CA ALA A 305 -22.20 32.44 -32.93
C ALA A 305 -22.99 31.13 -33.10
N PRO A 306 -23.20 30.32 -32.04
CA PRO A 306 -24.13 29.19 -32.11
C PRO A 306 -25.50 29.66 -32.58
N ARG A 307 -26.17 28.87 -33.41
CA ARG A 307 -27.48 29.26 -33.92
C ARG A 307 -28.50 29.17 -32.80
N LEU A 308 -29.07 30.30 -32.42
CA LEU A 308 -30.14 30.35 -31.43
C LEU A 308 -31.41 29.69 -32.00
N VAL A 309 -31.96 28.72 -31.26
CA VAL A 309 -33.21 28.02 -31.60
C VAL A 309 -34.19 28.09 -30.45
N THR A 310 -35.48 28.15 -30.77
CA THR A 310 -36.54 28.08 -29.77
C THR A 310 -36.76 26.65 -29.29
N PRO A 311 -37.30 26.43 -28.08
CA PRO A 311 -37.64 25.09 -27.59
C PRO A 311 -38.54 24.32 -28.56
N ASP A 312 -39.46 24.99 -29.26
CA ASP A 312 -40.40 24.34 -30.20
C ASP A 312 -39.68 23.65 -31.37
N VAL A 313 -38.56 24.22 -31.84
CA VAL A 313 -37.73 23.58 -32.88
C VAL A 313 -37.12 22.29 -32.36
N LEU A 314 -36.66 22.29 -31.11
CA LEU A 314 -36.06 21.11 -30.48
C LEU A 314 -37.09 20.03 -30.16
N VAL A 315 -38.32 20.41 -29.77
CA VAL A 315 -39.42 19.45 -29.51
C VAL A 315 -39.85 18.73 -30.78
N ASN A 316 -39.83 19.43 -31.92
CA ASN A 316 -40.20 18.86 -33.22
C ASN A 316 -39.03 18.16 -33.93
N THR A 317 -37.86 18.06 -33.31
CA THR A 317 -36.68 17.38 -33.87
C THR A 317 -36.33 16.14 -33.02
N PRO A 318 -36.16 14.95 -33.62
CA PRO A 318 -35.77 13.76 -32.87
C PRO A 318 -34.46 13.97 -32.09
N GLN A 319 -34.40 13.48 -30.85
CA GLN A 319 -33.16 13.43 -30.08
C GLN A 319 -32.44 12.11 -30.35
N VAL A 320 -31.16 12.20 -30.73
CA VAL A 320 -30.32 11.04 -31.04
C VAL A 320 -29.02 11.07 -30.22
N THR A 321 -28.37 9.91 -30.12
CA THR A 321 -27.12 9.71 -29.36
C THR A 321 -26.04 9.02 -30.21
N SER A 322 -25.99 9.31 -31.51
CA SER A 322 -25.07 8.65 -32.45
C SER A 322 -23.62 9.13 -32.34
N LEU A 323 -23.39 10.34 -31.80
CA LEU A 323 -22.06 10.90 -31.64
C LEU A 323 -21.50 10.57 -30.24
N PRO A 324 -20.35 9.90 -30.11
CA PRO A 324 -19.79 9.56 -28.81
C PRO A 324 -19.09 10.79 -28.21
N VAL A 325 -19.80 11.54 -27.37
CA VAL A 325 -19.36 12.83 -26.81
C VAL A 325 -19.20 12.83 -25.29
N GLU A 326 -19.58 11.76 -24.62
CA GLU A 326 -19.65 11.67 -23.16
C GLU A 326 -18.28 11.66 -22.48
N TYR A 327 -17.24 11.21 -23.21
CA TYR A 327 -15.89 11.11 -22.68
C TYR A 327 -15.10 12.44 -22.75
N TYR A 328 -15.62 13.48 -23.40
CA TYR A 328 -14.94 14.77 -23.53
C TYR A 328 -14.99 15.61 -22.24
N PRO A 329 -14.02 16.51 -22.03
CA PRO A 329 -14.07 17.47 -20.92
C PRO A 329 -15.34 18.31 -20.97
N THR A 330 -15.80 18.79 -19.80
CA THR A 330 -16.97 19.67 -19.72
C THR A 330 -16.67 21.11 -20.17
N GLY A 331 -15.40 21.51 -20.17
CA GLY A 331 -14.95 22.83 -20.58
C GLY A 331 -13.46 22.85 -20.92
N ARG A 332 -12.92 24.06 -21.12
CA ARG A 332 -11.48 24.30 -21.32
C ARG A 332 -10.68 23.82 -20.11
N LEU A 333 -9.46 23.36 -20.37
CA LEU A 333 -8.55 22.93 -19.33
C LEU A 333 -7.49 24.01 -19.06
N ASN A 334 -7.19 24.19 -17.78
CA ASN A 334 -6.10 25.01 -17.29
C ASN A 334 -4.86 24.11 -17.19
N PHE A 335 -3.95 24.24 -18.16
CA PHE A 335 -2.75 23.42 -18.18
C PHE A 335 -1.79 23.79 -17.05
N VAL A 336 -1.40 22.77 -16.30
CA VAL A 336 -0.43 22.90 -15.21
C VAL A 336 0.97 23.17 -15.77
N ASP A 337 1.67 24.13 -15.18
CA ASP A 337 3.10 24.32 -15.40
C ASP A 337 3.90 23.20 -14.71
N THR A 338 4.40 22.27 -15.52
CA THR A 338 5.21 21.12 -15.10
C THR A 338 6.62 21.52 -14.68
N ALA A 339 7.12 22.71 -15.05
CA ALA A 339 8.39 23.21 -14.53
C ALA A 339 8.24 23.65 -13.07
N ALA A 340 7.13 24.31 -12.73
CA ALA A 340 6.80 24.69 -11.36
C ALA A 340 6.31 23.51 -10.51
N ASN A 341 5.61 22.55 -11.12
CA ASN A 341 5.01 21.40 -10.46
C ASN A 341 5.37 20.07 -11.17
N PRO A 342 6.61 19.59 -11.03
CA PRO A 342 7.12 18.44 -11.78
C PRO A 342 6.60 17.09 -11.30
N THR A 343 6.02 17.01 -10.11
CA THR A 343 5.54 15.73 -9.55
C THR A 343 4.08 15.53 -9.89
N THR A 344 3.77 14.41 -10.56
CA THR A 344 2.40 13.98 -10.84
C THR A 344 2.20 12.57 -10.31
N CYS A 345 1.11 12.35 -9.58
CA CYS A 345 0.79 11.04 -9.04
C CYS A 345 -0.63 10.64 -9.37
N VAL A 346 -0.83 9.37 -9.66
CA VAL A 346 -2.15 8.75 -9.62
C VAL A 346 -2.28 8.00 -8.31
N SER A 347 -3.35 8.30 -7.56
CA SER A 347 -3.73 7.56 -6.36
C SER A 347 -4.95 6.71 -6.65
N TRP A 348 -4.97 5.55 -6.03
CA TRP A 348 -6.07 4.60 -6.04
C TRP A 348 -6.39 4.27 -4.59
N GLU A 349 -7.65 4.42 -4.21
CA GLU A 349 -8.12 4.14 -2.87
C GLU A 349 -9.42 3.36 -2.91
N LYS A 350 -9.53 2.32 -2.08
CA LYS A 350 -10.76 1.55 -1.93
C LYS A 350 -10.94 1.13 -0.48
N ALA A 351 -12.05 1.54 0.13
CA ALA A 351 -12.44 1.02 1.44
C ALA A 351 -13.04 -0.39 1.28
N SER A 352 -12.99 -1.17 2.37
CA SER A 352 -13.52 -2.55 2.38
C SER A 352 -15.00 -2.66 1.98
N THR A 353 -15.80 -1.64 2.26
CA THR A 353 -17.24 -1.59 1.95
C THR A 353 -17.57 -0.91 0.63
N ASP A 354 -16.61 -0.26 -0.02
CA ASP A 354 -16.88 0.55 -1.20
C ASP A 354 -17.06 -0.32 -2.44
N PRO A 355 -18.12 -0.09 -3.24
CA PRO A 355 -18.34 -0.86 -4.46
C PRO A 355 -17.30 -0.53 -5.54
N GLN A 356 -16.77 0.70 -5.54
CA GLN A 356 -15.84 1.22 -6.53
C GLN A 356 -14.64 1.86 -5.85
N ALA A 357 -13.48 1.77 -6.51
CA ALA A 357 -12.30 2.50 -6.09
C ALA A 357 -12.37 3.95 -6.54
N ARG A 358 -11.79 4.84 -5.74
CA ARG A 358 -11.61 6.25 -6.09
C ARG A 358 -10.21 6.44 -6.69
N ILE A 359 -10.16 7.06 -7.86
CA ILE A 359 -8.90 7.45 -8.51
C ILE A 359 -8.80 8.97 -8.44
N VAL A 360 -7.69 9.47 -7.89
CA VAL A 360 -7.41 10.91 -7.81
C VAL A 360 -6.00 11.16 -8.31
N VAL A 361 -5.86 12.11 -9.24
CA VAL A 361 -4.56 12.59 -9.67
C VAL A 361 -4.13 13.71 -8.76
N TYR A 362 -2.89 13.69 -8.30
CA TYR A 362 -2.25 14.76 -7.54
C TYR A 362 -1.16 15.38 -8.39
N ASN A 363 -1.01 16.70 -8.30
CA ASN A 363 0.10 17.42 -8.91
C ASN A 363 0.73 18.43 -7.95
N GLY A 364 2.03 18.62 -8.05
CA GLY A 364 2.74 19.65 -7.30
C GLY A 364 4.26 19.55 -7.38
N ARG A 365 4.94 20.13 -6.38
CA ARG A 365 6.40 20.15 -6.27
C ARG A 365 6.99 18.84 -5.75
N ALA A 366 6.26 18.16 -4.86
CA ALA A 366 6.63 16.88 -4.30
C ALA A 366 5.43 16.25 -3.58
N CYS A 367 5.33 14.93 -3.59
CA CYS A 367 4.37 14.23 -2.73
C CYS A 367 4.98 13.97 -1.36
N ARG A 368 4.19 14.21 -0.30
CA ARG A 368 4.59 14.01 1.09
C ARG A 368 3.71 12.95 1.74
N PHE A 369 4.36 12.08 2.50
CA PHE A 369 3.70 11.05 3.31
C PHE A 369 3.30 11.59 4.69
N PRO A 370 2.29 10.99 5.33
CA PRO A 370 2.12 11.12 6.77
C PRO A 370 3.44 10.75 7.46
N ARG A 371 3.90 11.56 8.42
CA ARG A 371 5.21 11.50 9.11
C ARG A 371 5.58 10.15 9.77
N ARG A 372 4.76 9.11 9.66
CA ARG A 372 4.98 7.79 10.29
C ARG A 372 5.63 6.73 9.40
N TRP A 373 5.93 7.03 8.13
CA TRP A 373 6.52 6.04 7.21
C TRP A 373 7.94 6.42 6.80
N THR A 374 8.90 5.54 7.09
CA THR A 374 10.27 5.58 6.59
C THR A 374 10.30 5.18 5.12
N THR A 375 10.96 6.00 4.30
CA THR A 375 11.16 5.75 2.87
C THR A 375 12.03 4.49 2.67
N GLU A 376 11.49 3.44 2.06
CA GLU A 376 12.30 2.37 1.46
C GLU A 376 12.43 2.65 -0.04
N SER A 377 13.66 2.92 -0.51
CA SER A 377 13.96 2.94 -1.94
C SER A 377 14.17 1.50 -2.42
N CYS A 378 13.33 1.01 -3.32
CA CYS A 378 13.60 -0.22 -4.05
C CYS A 378 14.24 0.14 -5.39
N ASP A 379 15.48 -0.32 -5.61
CA ASP A 379 16.26 -0.10 -6.82
C ASP A 379 16.37 -1.42 -7.60
N TRP A 380 16.51 -1.34 -8.92
CA TRP A 380 16.72 -2.53 -9.77
C TRP A 380 18.15 -3.04 -9.60
N CYS A 381 18.35 -4.15 -8.88
CA CYS A 381 19.63 -4.87 -8.91
C CYS A 381 19.71 -5.75 -10.17
N VAL A 382 20.59 -5.39 -11.10
CA VAL A 382 21.04 -6.30 -12.17
C VAL A 382 22.26 -7.06 -11.66
N THR A 383 22.13 -8.36 -11.42
CA THR A 383 23.28 -9.23 -11.19
C THR A 383 23.83 -9.70 -12.53
N THR A 384 25.00 -9.22 -12.91
CA THR A 384 25.77 -9.75 -14.04
C THR A 384 26.31 -11.12 -13.65
N VAL A 385 25.67 -12.20 -14.11
CA VAL A 385 26.17 -13.58 -13.97
C VAL A 385 26.97 -13.93 -15.21
N THR A 386 28.29 -14.02 -15.07
CA THR A 386 29.20 -14.54 -16.09
C THR A 386 29.16 -16.07 -16.11
N ARG A 387 28.84 -16.66 -17.28
CA ARG A 387 28.97 -18.09 -17.70
C ARG A 387 28.34 -19.15 -16.77
N ARG A 388 27.38 -20.01 -17.13
CA ARG A 388 26.90 -20.56 -18.41
C ARG A 388 25.39 -20.90 -18.28
N ARG A 389 24.60 -20.39 -19.24
CA ARG A 389 23.32 -20.93 -19.76
C ARG A 389 22.20 -21.22 -18.75
N TRP A 390 21.53 -20.19 -18.18
CA TRP A 390 20.08 -20.17 -17.85
C TRP A 390 19.60 -18.71 -17.85
N SER A 391 18.35 -18.45 -18.26
CA SER A 391 17.73 -17.13 -18.52
C SER A 391 17.76 -16.16 -17.33
N PRO A 392 17.86 -14.82 -17.54
CA PRO A 392 17.87 -13.85 -16.46
C PRO A 392 16.44 -13.60 -15.92
N THR A 393 16.16 -14.09 -14.73
CA THR A 393 14.98 -13.71 -13.94
C THR A 393 15.34 -12.46 -13.11
N ARG A 394 14.65 -11.34 -13.33
CA ARG A 394 14.84 -10.12 -12.51
C ARG A 394 14.14 -10.30 -11.16
N PHE A 395 14.85 -10.08 -10.06
CA PHE A 395 14.28 -10.07 -8.71
C PHE A 395 14.34 -8.66 -8.09
N TRP A 396 13.35 -8.34 -7.27
CA TRP A 396 13.31 -7.12 -6.46
C TRP A 396 14.32 -7.21 -5.31
N CYS A 397 15.18 -6.20 -5.17
CA CYS A 397 16.11 -6.09 -4.05
C CYS A 397 15.90 -4.71 -3.39
N CYS A 398 15.27 -4.67 -2.21
CA CYS A 398 15.17 -3.42 -1.44
C CYS A 398 16.36 -3.33 -0.48
N ARG A 399 17.07 -2.19 -0.50
CA ARG A 399 18.27 -1.95 0.32
C ARG A 399 17.91 -1.01 1.46
N VAL A 400 17.94 -1.51 2.69
CA VAL A 400 17.69 -0.68 3.88
C VAL A 400 18.95 0.12 4.22
N ARG A 401 18.91 1.44 4.05
CA ARG A 401 19.91 2.36 4.64
C ARG A 401 19.33 2.95 5.92
N ARG A 402 19.90 2.58 7.08
CA ARG A 402 19.74 3.36 8.32
C ARG A 402 20.54 4.64 8.17
N THR A 403 19.89 5.80 8.16
CA THR A 403 20.54 7.07 8.53
C THR A 403 20.47 7.20 10.04
N SER A 404 21.64 7.33 10.68
CA SER A 404 21.84 7.66 12.09
C SER A 404 21.22 8.99 12.46
#